data_AF-A0A8R7JVF6-F1
#
_entry.id   AF-A0A8R7JVF6-F1
#
_cell.length_a   1.000
_cell.length_b   1.000
_cell.length_c   1.000
_cell.angle_alpha   90.00
_cell.angle_beta   90.00
_cell.angle_gamma   90.00
#
_symmetry.space_group_name_H-M   'P 1'
#
loop_
_entity.id
_entity.type
_entity.pdbx_description
1 polymer ?
#
loop_
_entity_poly.entity_id
_entity_poly.type
_entity_poly.pdbx_seq_one_letter_code
_entity_poly.pdbx_strand_id
1 'polypeptide(L)'
;MTCMKLTGSDFDQRNMNHREGDLSSRNTGVLAFGVDDATNKELEYYGVIMDIIELKFDGDEDFSLVMFDCHWFHPTKGVRQLNRFGLVEVAPASINPANEPFAIASQVSLVYYLPYACTSVASLVDWQVAYKVPPLGSLDTPTD
;
A
#
# COMPACT_ATOMS: atom_id res chain seq x y z
N MET A 1 -24.82 21.10 -5.29
CA MET A 1 -24.78 19.97 -4.33
C MET A 1 -25.44 18.80 -5.05
N THR A 2 -24.66 18.08 -5.86
CA THR A 2 -25.19 17.06 -6.76
C THR A 2 -24.93 15.70 -6.14
N CYS A 3 -26.02 15.01 -5.86
CA CYS A 3 -26.08 13.66 -5.31
C CYS A 3 -25.30 12.69 -6.22
N MET A 4 -24.29 12.02 -5.68
CA MET A 4 -23.65 10.87 -6.32
C MET A 4 -24.61 9.69 -6.25
N LYS A 5 -25.22 9.33 -7.38
CA LYS A 5 -25.90 8.04 -7.51
C LYS A 5 -24.82 6.97 -7.67
N LEU A 6 -24.62 6.17 -6.64
CA LEU A 6 -23.95 4.87 -6.76
C LEU A 6 -24.91 3.97 -7.52
N THR A 7 -24.77 3.88 -8.85
CA THR A 7 -25.51 2.89 -9.63
C THR A 7 -24.87 1.53 -9.38
N GLY A 8 -25.44 0.80 -8.43
CA GLY A 8 -25.26 -0.63 -8.33
C GLY A 8 -25.78 -1.30 -9.58
N SER A 9 -24.86 -1.81 -10.39
CA SER A 9 -25.17 -2.78 -11.44
C SER A 9 -24.20 -3.93 -11.28
N ASP A 10 -24.75 -5.08 -10.90
CA ASP A 10 -24.15 -6.42 -10.77
C ASP A 10 -22.65 -6.48 -11.04
N PHE A 11 -21.88 -6.24 -9.98
CA PHE A 11 -20.44 -6.42 -10.00
C PHE A 11 -20.19 -7.92 -9.91
N ASP A 12 -19.74 -8.50 -11.02
CA ASP A 12 -19.36 -9.89 -11.13
C ASP A 12 -18.12 -10.09 -10.25
N GLN A 13 -18.38 -10.44 -8.99
CA GLN A 13 -17.42 -10.61 -7.92
C GLN A 13 -16.54 -11.81 -8.27
N ARG A 14 -15.54 -11.60 -9.13
CA ARG A 14 -14.44 -12.53 -9.30
C ARG A 14 -13.64 -12.49 -8.02
N ASN A 15 -14.12 -13.24 -7.02
CA ASN A 15 -13.33 -13.68 -5.89
C ASN A 15 -12.01 -14.21 -6.46
N MET A 16 -10.95 -13.41 -6.38
CA MET A 16 -9.59 -13.89 -6.59
C MET A 16 -9.26 -14.76 -5.38
N ASN A 17 -9.77 -15.99 -5.45
CA ASN A 17 -9.61 -17.00 -4.42
C ASN A 17 -8.12 -17.20 -4.16
N HIS A 18 -7.80 -17.08 -2.88
CA HIS A 18 -6.53 -17.34 -2.24
C HIS A 18 -5.94 -18.66 -2.75
N ARG A 19 -4.78 -18.57 -3.40
CA ARG A 19 -3.91 -19.72 -3.69
C ARG A 19 -2.50 -19.35 -3.26
N GLU A 20 -2.12 -19.85 -2.10
CA GLU A 20 -0.73 -19.97 -1.67
C GLU A 20 0.03 -20.88 -2.65
N GLY A 21 1.22 -20.42 -3.05
CA GLY A 21 2.19 -21.22 -3.79
C GLY A 21 2.48 -20.71 -5.19
N ASP A 22 3.29 -19.66 -5.29
CA ASP A 22 4.40 -19.61 -6.25
C ASP A 22 5.29 -18.41 -5.87
N LEU A 23 6.58 -18.43 -6.23
CA LEU A 23 7.55 -17.34 -6.04
C LEU A 23 7.26 -16.13 -6.94
N SER A 24 5.99 -15.79 -7.12
CA SER A 24 5.53 -14.56 -7.75
C SER A 24 5.50 -13.46 -6.69
N SER A 25 6.49 -12.57 -6.70
CA SER A 25 6.34 -11.30 -6.00
C SER A 25 5.18 -10.56 -6.68
N ARG A 26 3.99 -10.59 -6.07
CA ARG A 26 2.90 -9.72 -6.50
C ARG A 26 3.25 -8.32 -6.01
N ASN A 27 3.33 -7.35 -6.93
CA ASN A 27 3.64 -5.95 -6.63
C ASN A 27 2.45 -5.27 -5.96
N THR A 28 2.00 -5.82 -4.83
CA THR A 28 0.80 -5.39 -4.12
C THR A 28 1.11 -4.49 -2.95
N GLY A 29 2.39 -4.37 -2.56
CA GLY A 29 2.78 -3.45 -1.50
C GLY A 29 2.71 -2.01 -1.99
N VAL A 30 2.15 -1.14 -1.16
CA VAL A 30 1.99 0.28 -1.44
C VAL A 30 2.48 1.14 -0.28
N LEU A 31 2.94 2.33 -0.63
CA LEU A 31 3.32 3.40 0.28
C LEU A 31 2.55 4.66 -0.10
N ALA A 32 1.83 5.21 0.87
CA ALA A 32 1.20 6.53 0.78
C ALA A 32 1.88 7.49 1.77
N PHE A 33 1.94 8.77 1.41
CA PHE A 33 2.40 9.82 2.29
C PHE A 33 1.19 10.60 2.80
N GLY A 34 1.16 10.86 4.10
CA GLY A 34 0.19 11.73 4.74
C GLY A 34 0.88 12.74 5.64
N VAL A 35 0.10 13.67 6.17
CA VAL A 35 0.59 14.65 7.17
C VAL A 35 -0.17 14.42 8.46
N ASP A 36 0.56 14.36 9.57
CA ASP A 36 -0.04 14.33 10.90
C ASP A 36 -0.60 15.71 11.24
N ASP A 37 -1.90 15.82 11.46
CA ASP A 37 -2.56 17.11 11.75
C ASP A 37 -2.04 17.78 13.04
N ALA A 38 -1.58 17.00 14.02
CA ALA A 38 -1.15 17.51 15.31
C ALA A 38 0.30 18.02 15.31
N THR A 39 1.19 17.34 14.57
CA THR A 39 2.62 17.61 14.55
C THR A 39 3.10 18.23 13.24
N ASN A 40 2.24 18.27 12.22
CA ASN A 40 2.53 18.72 10.86
C ASN A 40 3.75 18.00 10.24
N LYS A 41 3.95 16.74 10.63
CA LYS A 41 5.04 15.88 10.13
C LYS A 41 4.51 14.92 9.09
N GLU A 42 5.34 14.65 8.09
CA GLU A 42 5.05 13.62 7.10
C GLU A 42 5.04 12.23 7.75
N LEU A 43 4.01 11.45 7.43
CA LEU A 43 3.84 10.05 7.83
C LEU A 43 3.84 9.16 6.60
N GLU A 44 4.51 8.02 6.75
CA GLU A 44 4.53 6.95 5.75
C GLU A 44 3.52 5.87 6.13
N TYR A 45 2.54 5.64 5.26
CA TYR A 45 1.56 4.59 5.41
C TYR A 45 1.92 3.43 4.49
N TYR A 46 2.20 2.27 5.09
CA TYR A 46 2.50 1.04 4.38
C TYR A 46 1.27 0.14 4.37
N GLY A 47 1.00 -0.51 3.24
CA GLY A 47 -0.15 -1.39 3.11
C GLY A 47 -0.04 -2.36 1.94
N VAL A 48 -1.05 -3.21 1.83
CA VAL A 48 -1.18 -4.18 0.75
C VAL A 48 -2.48 -3.92 0.00
N ILE A 49 -2.40 -3.84 -1.33
CA ILE A 49 -3.57 -3.78 -2.21
C ILE A 49 -4.36 -5.08 -2.06
N MET A 50 -5.60 -4.94 -1.61
CA MET A 50 -6.58 -6.01 -1.51
C MET A 50 -7.44 -6.06 -2.78
N ASP A 51 -7.82 -4.89 -3.31
CA ASP A 51 -8.59 -4.77 -4.55
C ASP A 51 -8.22 -3.50 -5.35
N ILE A 52 -8.55 -3.50 -6.64
CA ILE A 52 -8.36 -2.37 -7.55
C ILE A 52 -9.72 -1.94 -8.08
N ILE A 53 -10.09 -0.70 -7.77
CA ILE A 53 -11.40 -0.12 -8.10
C ILE A 53 -11.20 0.93 -9.19
N GLU A 54 -11.84 0.74 -10.33
CA GLU A 54 -11.89 1.73 -11.42
C GLU A 54 -13.26 2.42 -11.42
N LEU A 55 -13.27 3.72 -11.17
CA LEU A 55 -14.46 4.56 -11.24
C LEU A 55 -14.50 5.25 -12.60
N LYS A 56 -15.58 5.06 -13.35
CA LYS A 56 -15.85 5.76 -14.61
C LYS A 56 -16.92 6.82 -14.38
N PHE A 57 -16.63 8.03 -14.81
CA PHE A 57 -17.54 9.15 -14.65
C PHE A 57 -18.24 9.42 -15.98
N ASP A 58 -19.57 9.43 -15.95
CA ASP A 58 -20.37 9.81 -17.12
C ASP A 58 -20.27 11.34 -17.32
N GLY A 59 -19.76 11.76 -18.48
CA GLY A 59 -19.58 13.16 -18.85
C GLY A 59 -19.16 13.31 -20.31
N ASP A 60 -18.92 14.56 -20.75
CA ASP A 60 -18.47 14.86 -22.12
C ASP A 60 -17.02 14.37 -22.40
N GLU A 61 -16.25 14.09 -21.34
CA GLU A 61 -14.90 13.53 -21.42
C GLU A 61 -14.85 12.18 -20.71
N ASP A 62 -14.16 11.20 -21.32
CA ASP A 62 -13.88 9.90 -20.73
C ASP A 62 -12.91 10.07 -19.55
N PHE A 63 -13.45 10.28 -18.35
CA PHE A 63 -12.67 10.38 -17.11
C PHE A 63 -12.82 9.10 -16.27
N SER A 64 -11.69 8.44 -16.01
CA SER A 64 -11.59 7.28 -15.14
C SER A 64 -10.62 7.54 -13.99
N LEU A 65 -11.03 7.20 -12.76
CA LEU A 65 -10.18 7.23 -11.57
C LEU A 65 -9.90 5.82 -11.08
N VAL A 66 -8.63 5.48 -10.89
CA VAL A 66 -8.22 4.20 -10.28
C VAL A 66 -7.90 4.41 -8.81
N MET A 67 -8.53 3.61 -7.97
CA MET A 67 -8.35 3.57 -6.52
C MET A 67 -7.94 2.16 -6.11
N PHE A 68 -7.18 2.05 -5.03
CA PHE A 68 -6.84 0.79 -4.39
C PHE A 68 -7.60 0.68 -3.07
N ASP A 69 -8.24 -0.46 -2.85
CA ASP A 69 -8.65 -0.89 -1.53
C ASP A 69 -7.43 -1.54 -0.87
N CYS A 70 -6.96 -0.95 0.23
CA CYS A 70 -5.72 -1.33 0.87
C CYS A 70 -5.96 -1.78 2.31
N HIS A 71 -5.31 -2.89 2.67
CA HIS A 71 -5.04 -3.22 4.07
C HIS A 71 -3.85 -2.40 4.55
N TRP A 72 -4.11 -1.34 5.29
CA TRP A 72 -3.08 -0.48 5.87
C TRP A 72 -2.56 -1.02 7.20
N PHE A 73 -1.25 -1.11 7.33
CA PHE A 73 -0.59 -1.45 8.58
C PHE A 73 -0.70 -0.30 9.58
N HIS A 74 -0.62 -0.61 10.87
CA HIS A 74 -0.70 0.41 11.89
C HIS A 74 0.50 1.37 11.76
N PRO A 75 0.29 2.70 11.58
CA PRO A 75 1.36 3.62 11.21
C PRO A 75 2.48 3.75 12.27
N THR A 76 2.14 3.60 13.56
CA THR A 76 3.12 3.70 14.67
C THR A 76 3.47 2.38 15.37
N LYS A 77 2.56 1.39 15.38
CA LYS A 77 2.79 0.08 16.01
C LYS A 77 3.16 -1.02 15.03
N GLY A 78 2.85 -0.80 13.76
CA GLY A 78 3.06 -1.74 12.67
C GLY A 78 4.21 -1.35 11.75
N VAL A 79 4.90 -0.24 12.04
CA VAL A 79 6.05 0.25 11.29
C VAL A 79 7.15 0.58 12.28
N ARG A 80 8.37 0.10 12.03
CA ARG A 80 9.56 0.49 12.79
C ARG A 80 10.73 0.81 11.86
N GLN A 81 11.41 1.91 12.17
CA GLN A 81 12.56 2.38 11.42
C GLN A 81 13.85 1.83 12.05
N LEU A 82 14.59 1.01 11.31
CA LEU A 82 15.92 0.54 11.68
C LEU A 82 16.98 1.50 11.12
N ASN A 83 17.06 2.70 11.70
CA ASN A 83 17.93 3.79 11.23
C ASN A 83 19.40 3.37 11.05
N ARG A 84 19.90 2.44 11.89
CA ARG A 84 21.27 1.92 11.80
C ARG A 84 21.56 1.21 10.46
N PHE A 85 20.54 0.63 9.84
CA PHE A 85 20.65 -0.16 8.62
C PHE A 85 19.95 0.49 7.42
N GLY A 86 19.28 1.65 7.62
CA GLY A 86 18.46 2.27 6.58
C GLY A 86 17.27 1.42 6.14
N LEU A 87 16.79 0.53 7.01
CA LEU A 87 15.68 -0.38 6.72
C LEU A 87 14.40 0.07 7.41
N VAL A 88 13.28 -0.20 6.76
CA VAL A 88 11.94 -0.09 7.34
C VAL A 88 11.43 -1.50 7.54
N GLU A 89 10.87 -1.78 8.72
CA GLU A 89 10.15 -3.04 8.96
C GLU A 89 8.68 -2.75 9.19
N VAL A 90 7.85 -3.64 8.67
CA VAL A 90 6.39 -3.62 8.79
C VAL A 90 5.89 -4.88 9.47
N ALA A 91 4.78 -4.78 10.19
CA ALA A 91 4.08 -5.91 10.78
C ALA A 91 2.77 -6.15 10.01
N PRO A 92 2.69 -7.16 9.12
CA PRO A 92 1.53 -7.37 8.25
C PRO A 92 0.21 -7.61 8.99
N ALA A 93 0.28 -8.21 10.19
CA ALA A 93 -0.87 -8.48 11.04
C ALA A 93 -1.42 -7.23 11.76
N SER A 94 -0.71 -6.10 11.71
CA SER A 94 -1.18 -4.85 12.31
C SER A 94 -2.24 -4.20 11.41
N ILE A 95 -3.16 -3.47 12.05
CA ILE A 95 -4.29 -2.82 11.38
C ILE A 95 -4.30 -1.34 11.73
N ASN A 96 -4.42 -0.48 10.72
CA ASN A 96 -4.64 0.95 10.92
C ASN A 96 -6.07 1.20 11.45
N PRO A 97 -6.25 1.83 12.63
CA PRO A 97 -7.57 2.09 13.20
C PRO A 97 -8.37 3.18 12.47
N ALA A 98 -7.74 3.95 11.57
CA ALA A 98 -8.39 5.08 10.88
C ALA A 98 -9.54 4.67 9.94
N ASN A 99 -9.69 3.38 9.63
CA ASN A 99 -10.76 2.81 8.79
C ASN A 99 -10.96 3.52 7.43
N GLU A 100 -9.87 4.06 6.86
CA GLU A 100 -9.82 4.65 5.54
C GLU A 100 -8.99 3.72 4.63
N PRO A 101 -9.62 2.76 3.94
CA PRO A 101 -8.90 1.74 3.17
C PRO A 101 -8.46 2.24 1.79
N PHE A 102 -9.07 3.30 1.28
CA PHE A 102 -8.88 3.69 -0.12
C PHE A 102 -7.71 4.64 -0.34
N ALA A 103 -6.91 4.36 -1.36
CA ALA A 103 -5.92 5.32 -1.87
C ALA A 103 -6.02 5.47 -3.39
N ILE A 104 -5.75 6.69 -3.88
CA ILE A 104 -5.70 6.95 -5.32
C ILE A 104 -4.41 6.35 -5.87
N ALA A 105 -4.52 5.56 -6.95
CA ALA A 105 -3.39 4.83 -7.52
C ALA A 105 -2.22 5.73 -7.93
N SER A 106 -2.50 6.94 -8.40
CA SER A 106 -1.48 7.93 -8.80
C SER A 106 -0.78 8.62 -7.63
N GLN A 107 -1.27 8.45 -6.40
CA GLN A 107 -0.72 9.09 -5.19
C GLN A 107 0.08 8.10 -4.31
N VAL A 108 0.23 6.86 -4.75
CA VAL A 108 0.98 5.83 -4.01
C VAL A 108 2.20 5.36 -4.78
N SER A 109 3.23 4.93 -4.04
CA SER A 109 4.42 4.28 -4.56
C SER A 109 4.39 2.78 -4.30
N LEU A 110 5.05 1.99 -5.14
CA LEU A 110 5.16 0.55 -4.93
C LEU A 110 6.24 0.20 -3.91
N VAL A 111 5.97 -0.84 -3.11
CA VAL A 111 6.87 -1.38 -2.10
C VAL A 111 6.87 -2.91 -2.19
N TYR A 112 8.03 -3.53 -1.99
CA TYR A 112 8.12 -4.98 -1.77
C TYR A 112 8.31 -5.29 -0.29
N TYR A 113 7.63 -6.33 0.20
CA TYR A 113 7.83 -6.84 1.55
C TYR A 113 8.56 -8.17 1.51
N LEU A 114 9.63 -8.28 2.31
CA LEU A 114 10.48 -9.46 2.39
C LEU A 114 10.49 -10.00 3.84
N PRO A 115 10.06 -11.24 4.07
CA PRO A 115 10.20 -11.85 5.39
C PRO A 115 11.68 -12.08 5.72
N TYR A 116 12.02 -12.09 7.00
CA TYR A 116 13.34 -12.49 7.44
C TYR A 116 13.59 -13.97 7.13
N ALA A 117 14.75 -14.27 6.55
CA ALA A 117 15.19 -15.65 6.34
C ALA A 117 15.40 -16.40 7.66
N CYS A 118 15.73 -15.67 8.73
CA CYS A 118 15.91 -16.23 10.07
C CYS A 118 14.55 -16.31 10.79
N THR A 119 13.96 -17.50 10.80
CA THR A 119 12.68 -17.77 11.48
C THR A 119 12.84 -18.28 12.91
N SER A 120 14.08 -18.53 13.37
CA SER A 120 14.35 -19.01 14.73
C SER A 120 14.22 -17.92 15.80
N VAL A 121 14.22 -16.65 15.40
CA VAL A 121 14.06 -15.51 16.31
C VAL A 121 12.61 -15.05 16.28
N ALA A 122 11.86 -15.36 17.33
CA ALA A 122 10.42 -15.08 17.41
C ALA A 122 10.07 -13.59 17.14
N SER A 123 10.91 -12.65 17.57
CA SER A 123 10.67 -11.21 17.36
C SER A 123 10.83 -10.74 15.92
N LEU A 124 11.27 -11.60 14.99
CA LEU A 124 11.41 -11.31 13.56
C LEU A 124 10.33 -11.99 12.71
N VAL A 125 9.65 -13.01 13.25
CA VAL A 125 8.65 -13.80 12.50
C VAL A 125 7.45 -12.97 12.08
N ASP A 126 7.01 -12.05 12.95
CA ASP A 126 5.87 -11.17 12.69
C ASP A 126 6.21 -9.92 11.85
N TRP A 127 7.49 -9.76 11.47
CA TRP A 127 8.00 -8.57 10.81
C TRP A 127 8.56 -8.88 9.42
N GLN A 128 8.36 -7.96 8.49
CA GLN A 128 8.89 -8.01 7.13
C GLN A 128 9.64 -6.72 6.82
N VAL A 129 10.71 -6.80 6.04
CA VAL A 129 11.44 -5.63 5.55
C VAL A 129 10.70 -5.04 4.36
N ALA A 130 10.43 -3.73 4.42
CA ALA A 130 9.86 -2.97 3.32
C ALA A 130 10.95 -2.36 2.45
N TYR A 131 10.90 -2.62 1.14
CA TYR A 131 11.81 -2.07 0.15
C TYR A 131 11.03 -1.17 -0.82
N LYS A 132 11.34 0.13 -0.79
CA LYS A 132 10.73 1.13 -1.69
C LYS A 132 11.21 0.88 -3.11
N VAL A 133 10.29 0.78 -4.05
CA VAL A 133 10.61 0.57 -5.45
C VAL A 133 10.77 1.94 -6.11
N PRO A 134 11.95 2.27 -6.65
CA PRO A 134 12.10 3.49 -7.42
C PRO A 134 11.21 3.41 -8.68
N PRO A 135 10.58 4.53 -9.10
CA PRO A 135 9.79 4.56 -10.33
C PRO A 135 10.67 4.15 -11.53
N LEU A 136 10.14 3.30 -12.39
CA LEU A 136 10.85 2.82 -13.58
C LEU A 136 11.33 4.02 -14.41
N GLY A 137 12.64 4.09 -14.68
CA GLY A 137 13.26 5.15 -15.48
C GLY A 137 13.95 6.26 -14.67
N SER A 138 13.87 6.23 -13.34
CA SER A 138 14.70 7.09 -12.48
C SER A 138 16.08 6.44 -12.32
N LEU A 139 17.01 6.74 -13.23
CA LEU A 139 18.43 6.49 -12.99
C LEU A 139 18.97 7.66 -12.18
N ASP A 140 19.47 7.39 -10.98
CA ASP A 140 20.27 8.36 -10.24
C ASP A 140 21.52 8.65 -11.09
N THR A 141 21.61 9.88 -11.61
CA THR A 141 22.85 10.33 -12.22
C THR A 141 23.92 10.33 -11.12
N PRO A 142 25.10 9.72 -11.34
CA PRO A 142 26.16 9.76 -10.34
C PRO A 142 26.45 11.22 -10.00
N THR A 143 26.40 11.55 -8.71
CA THR A 143 26.89 12.83 -8.22
C THR A 143 28.41 12.80 -8.31
N ASP A 144 28.97 13.64 -9.20
CA ASP A 144 30.40 13.93 -9.31
C ASP A 144 30.96 14.63 -8.05
#